data_AF-W2KBQ0-F1
#
_entry.id   AF-W2KBQ0-F1
#
_cell.length_a   1.000
_cell.length_b   1.000
_cell.length_c   1.000
_cell.angle_alpha   90.00
_cell.angle_beta   90.00
_cell.angle_gamma   90.00
#
_symmetry.space_group_name_H-M   'P 1'
#
loop_
_entity.id
_entity.type
_entity.pdbx_description
1 polymer ?
#
loop_
_entity_poly.entity_id
_entity_poly.type
_entity_poly.pdbx_seq_one_letter_code
_entity_poly.pdbx_strand_id
1 'polypeptide(L)'
;MPRDNYNDFDFSTSTSDTDTERTSEGSSLIKDLHLSQLSRAKVAVVLNSIHHVKMCKAKEGGHVTAYALEVFLQSTPKGIAKKNKCTTDDRSPDYSVEHRYSAFRTLRECISEAVKIPKDKSHARWCPYCSRVRELVHSSVFPPRFPSNSITIATGLHDYLVRNREHRLEMFMNLLLRAAEDISYRSGCTPCGRFEIVSKLLNDFLADQHLQHPLSV
;
A
#
# COMPACT_ATOMS: atom_id res chain seq x y z
N MET A 1 -51.82 -34.40 50.43
CA MET A 1 -51.88 -33.36 51.50
C MET A 1 -51.61 -34.07 52.82
N PRO A 2 -50.83 -33.56 53.81
CA PRO A 2 -50.12 -32.26 53.95
C PRO A 2 -48.59 -32.40 54.25
N ARG A 3 -47.73 -31.45 53.84
CA ARG A 3 -47.06 -30.30 54.55
C ARG A 3 -45.79 -30.58 55.39
N ASP A 4 -44.71 -29.93 54.94
CA ASP A 4 -43.72 -29.05 55.62
C ASP A 4 -43.06 -29.49 56.94
N ASN A 5 -41.71 -29.52 57.00
CA ASN A 5 -40.95 -28.43 57.63
C ASN A 5 -39.42 -28.53 57.43
N TYR A 6 -38.80 -27.35 57.45
CA TYR A 6 -37.38 -27.01 57.22
C TYR A 6 -36.55 -26.93 58.52
N ASN A 7 -35.22 -26.96 58.32
CA ASN A 7 -34.09 -26.35 59.09
C ASN A 7 -33.20 -27.24 59.98
N ASP A 8 -31.90 -27.30 59.65
CA ASP A 8 -30.75 -26.90 60.51
C ASP A 8 -29.45 -26.93 59.65
N PHE A 9 -28.78 -25.81 59.36
CA PHE A 9 -27.79 -25.02 60.12
C PHE A 9 -26.31 -25.41 59.88
N ASP A 10 -25.50 -24.37 59.86
CA ASP A 10 -24.23 -24.09 59.16
C ASP A 10 -22.97 -24.51 59.95
N PHE A 11 -21.87 -24.86 59.26
CA PHE A 11 -20.51 -24.55 59.75
C PHE A 11 -19.45 -24.63 58.63
N SER A 12 -18.68 -23.55 58.54
CA SER A 12 -17.64 -23.25 57.55
C SER A 12 -16.39 -24.12 57.64
N THR A 13 -15.61 -24.21 56.54
CA THR A 13 -14.18 -23.81 56.43
C THR A 13 -13.47 -24.66 55.37
N SER A 14 -12.91 -23.98 54.36
CA SER A 14 -11.53 -24.14 53.85
C SER A 14 -11.46 -24.05 52.33
N THR A 15 -10.86 -22.94 51.91
CA THR A 15 -10.26 -22.63 50.61
C THR A 15 -9.47 -23.78 50.00
N SER A 16 -9.66 -24.00 48.70
CA SER A 16 -8.59 -24.42 47.80
C SER A 16 -8.71 -23.66 46.49
N ASP A 17 -7.93 -22.59 46.40
CA ASP A 17 -7.59 -21.94 45.14
C ASP A 17 -7.03 -22.98 44.18
N THR A 18 -7.67 -23.13 43.03
CA THR A 18 -7.00 -23.69 41.85
C THR A 18 -7.13 -22.67 40.74
N ASP A 19 -6.12 -21.79 40.71
CA ASP A 19 -5.78 -20.93 39.58
C ASP A 19 -5.85 -21.74 38.29
N THR A 20 -6.89 -21.49 37.50
CA THR A 20 -6.92 -21.93 36.11
C THR A 20 -6.24 -20.85 35.28
N GLU A 21 -4.91 -20.91 35.24
CA GLU A 21 -4.03 -20.13 34.37
C GLU A 21 -4.25 -20.45 32.87
N ARG A 22 -5.44 -20.19 32.32
CA ARG A 22 -5.70 -20.41 30.87
C ARG A 22 -6.48 -19.30 30.15
N THR A 23 -6.61 -18.13 30.75
CA THR A 23 -7.36 -16.99 30.15
C THR A 23 -6.47 -15.89 29.56
N SER A 24 -5.15 -15.91 29.81
CA SER A 24 -4.26 -14.82 29.37
C SER A 24 -3.84 -14.95 27.89
N GLU A 25 -3.59 -16.17 27.41
CA GLU A 25 -3.16 -16.42 26.03
C GLU A 25 -4.26 -16.08 25.01
N GLY A 26 -5.51 -16.47 25.29
CA GLY A 26 -6.66 -16.13 24.43
C GLY A 26 -6.94 -14.63 24.35
N SER A 27 -6.71 -13.89 25.45
CA SER A 27 -6.84 -12.42 25.45
C SER A 27 -5.73 -11.74 24.65
N SER A 28 -4.49 -12.23 24.75
CA SER A 28 -3.36 -11.72 23.95
C SER A 28 -3.60 -11.95 22.45
N LEU A 29 -3.98 -13.15 22.04
CA LEU A 29 -4.20 -13.49 20.63
C LEU A 29 -5.31 -12.65 19.99
N ILE A 30 -6.38 -12.33 20.74
CA ILE A 30 -7.46 -11.45 20.26
C ILE A 30 -6.96 -10.00 20.13
N LYS A 31 -6.15 -9.51 21.08
CA LYS A 31 -5.53 -8.19 21.02
C LYS A 31 -4.56 -8.09 19.83
N ASP A 32 -3.73 -9.10 19.61
CA ASP A 32 -2.77 -9.17 18.51
C ASP A 32 -3.47 -9.19 17.15
N LEU A 33 -4.58 -9.93 17.05
CA LEU A 33 -5.43 -9.91 15.86
C LEU A 33 -6.04 -8.53 15.62
N HIS A 34 -6.55 -7.87 16.67
CA HIS A 34 -7.14 -6.54 16.56
C HIS A 34 -6.10 -5.47 16.17
N LEU A 35 -4.90 -5.51 16.76
CA LEU A 35 -3.79 -4.63 16.39
C LEU A 35 -3.33 -4.86 14.95
N SER A 36 -3.26 -6.12 14.51
CA SER A 36 -2.94 -6.48 13.12
C SER A 36 -3.99 -5.94 12.15
N GLN A 37 -5.28 -6.06 12.49
CA GLN A 37 -6.38 -5.51 11.69
C GLN A 37 -6.33 -3.98 11.62
N LEU A 38 -6.05 -3.29 12.73
CA LEU A 38 -5.90 -1.84 12.77
C LEU A 38 -4.69 -1.36 11.98
N SER A 39 -3.55 -2.07 12.09
CA SER A 39 -2.35 -1.81 11.31
C SER A 39 -2.64 -1.92 9.80
N ARG A 40 -3.31 -3.00 9.39
CA ARG A 40 -3.76 -3.19 8.00
C ARG A 40 -4.70 -2.09 7.54
N ALA A 41 -5.70 -1.76 8.35
CA ALA A 41 -6.67 -0.71 8.03
C ALA A 41 -5.97 0.64 7.86
N LYS A 42 -4.99 0.97 8.72
CA LYS A 42 -4.18 2.18 8.60
C LYS A 42 -3.41 2.22 7.27
N VAL A 43 -2.71 1.13 6.94
CA VAL A 43 -1.94 1.02 5.69
C VAL A 43 -2.86 1.17 4.46
N ALA A 44 -4.03 0.55 4.48
CA ALA A 44 -5.03 0.65 3.42
C ALA A 44 -5.58 2.07 3.28
N VAL A 45 -5.93 2.72 4.39
CA VAL A 45 -6.46 4.09 4.39
C VAL A 45 -5.46 5.06 3.79
N VAL A 46 -4.19 4.97 4.17
CA VAL A 46 -3.14 5.84 3.63
C VAL A 46 -2.97 5.63 2.13
N LEU A 47 -2.84 4.39 1.66
CA LEU A 47 -2.67 4.12 0.23
C LEU A 47 -3.91 4.54 -0.57
N ASN A 48 -5.11 4.20 -0.09
CA ASN A 48 -6.37 4.53 -0.75
C ASN A 48 -6.67 6.04 -0.71
N SER A 49 -6.06 6.79 0.21
CA SER A 49 -6.13 8.25 0.22
C SER A 49 -5.37 8.88 -0.94
N ILE A 50 -4.50 8.14 -1.65
CA ILE A 50 -3.81 8.65 -2.83
C ILE A 50 -4.75 8.56 -4.03
N HIS A 51 -5.08 9.69 -4.63
CA HIS A 51 -5.96 9.76 -5.80
C HIS A 51 -5.20 9.40 -7.09
N HIS A 52 -4.09 10.09 -7.33
CA HIS A 52 -3.23 9.84 -8.48
C HIS A 52 -1.84 10.45 -8.22
N VAL A 53 -0.91 10.11 -9.11
CA VAL A 53 0.41 10.73 -9.16
C VAL A 53 0.65 11.32 -10.54
N LYS A 54 1.45 12.38 -10.60
CA LYS A 54 1.99 12.92 -11.85
C LYS A 54 3.51 12.85 -11.80
N MET A 55 4.13 12.57 -12.93
CA MET A 55 5.57 12.66 -13.05
C MET A 55 5.92 14.04 -13.59
N CYS A 56 6.87 14.69 -12.94
CA CYS A 56 7.40 15.96 -13.38
C CYS A 56 8.75 15.77 -14.05
N LYS A 57 9.13 16.81 -14.81
CA LYS A 57 10.38 16.88 -15.54
C LYS A 57 11.52 16.45 -14.63
N ALA A 58 12.27 15.47 -15.13
CA ALA A 58 13.41 14.95 -14.42
C ALA A 58 14.41 16.06 -14.07
N LYS A 59 14.87 16.09 -12.82
CA LYS A 59 15.99 16.94 -12.43
C LYS A 59 17.28 16.24 -12.83
N GLU A 60 18.06 16.91 -13.66
CA GLU A 60 19.42 16.49 -14.02
C GLU A 60 20.39 17.14 -13.03
N GLY A 61 20.79 16.36 -12.01
CA GLY A 61 21.82 16.74 -11.06
C GLY A 61 23.06 15.87 -11.29
N GLY A 62 24.11 16.42 -11.88
CA GLY A 62 25.32 15.66 -12.23
C GLY A 62 25.02 14.53 -13.24
N HIS A 63 25.57 13.33 -13.02
CA HIS A 63 25.47 12.22 -13.98
C HIS A 63 24.22 11.34 -13.87
N VAL A 64 23.21 11.71 -13.05
CA VAL A 64 22.06 10.83 -12.77
C VAL A 64 20.74 11.60 -12.89
N THR A 65 19.87 11.12 -13.79
CA THR A 65 18.49 11.60 -13.95
C THR A 65 17.62 11.15 -12.77
N ALA A 66 17.10 12.11 -11.99
CA ALA A 66 16.08 11.87 -10.96
C ALA A 66 14.69 12.22 -11.49
N TYR A 67 13.67 11.45 -11.10
CA TYR A 67 12.28 11.64 -11.50
C TYR A 67 11.48 12.12 -10.29
N ALA A 68 10.83 13.28 -10.41
CA ALA A 68 10.01 13.83 -9.34
C ALA A 68 8.57 13.36 -9.53
N LEU A 69 8.00 12.76 -8.49
CA LEU A 69 6.65 12.22 -8.47
C LEU A 69 5.78 13.09 -7.57
N GLU A 70 4.91 13.89 -8.19
CA GLU A 70 3.90 14.68 -7.52
C GLU A 70 2.73 13.80 -7.10
N VAL A 71 2.35 13.87 -5.83
CA VAL A 71 1.31 13.03 -5.24
C VAL A 71 0.09 13.86 -4.88
N PHE A 72 -1.07 13.41 -5.34
CA PHE A 72 -2.36 14.05 -5.11
C PHE A 72 -3.24 13.14 -4.25
N LEU A 73 -3.63 13.62 -3.08
CA LEU A 73 -4.50 12.93 -2.14
C LEU A 73 -5.98 13.19 -2.46
N GLN A 74 -6.85 12.23 -2.17
CA GLN A 74 -8.29 12.38 -2.25
C GLN A 74 -8.73 13.53 -1.34
N SER A 75 -9.50 14.46 -1.89
CA SER A 75 -10.17 15.48 -1.08
C SER A 75 -11.20 14.76 -0.20
N THR A 76 -10.94 14.64 1.11
CA THR A 76 -11.97 14.17 2.05
C THR A 76 -13.20 15.06 1.87
N PRO A 77 -14.38 14.52 1.51
CA PRO A 77 -15.57 15.33 1.34
C PRO A 77 -15.97 15.87 2.72
N LYS A 78 -15.60 17.12 3.00
CA LYS A 78 -16.17 17.90 4.08
C LYS A 78 -17.61 18.25 3.68
N GLY A 79 -18.54 17.39 4.05
CA GLY A 79 -19.97 17.63 3.81
C GLY A 79 -20.37 17.49 2.34
N ILE A 80 -21.68 17.43 2.14
CA ILE A 80 -22.35 17.09 0.88
C ILE A 80 -21.95 18.08 -0.22
N ALA A 81 -20.98 17.73 -1.07
CA ALA A 81 -20.62 18.49 -2.26
C ALA A 81 -21.01 17.71 -3.52
N LYS A 82 -21.76 18.40 -4.38
CA LYS A 82 -22.39 17.89 -5.60
C LYS A 82 -21.39 17.27 -6.58
N LYS A 83 -21.90 16.26 -7.27
CA LYS A 83 -21.29 15.50 -8.36
C LYS A 83 -20.87 16.44 -9.50
N ASN A 84 -19.62 16.91 -9.50
CA ASN A 84 -19.03 17.59 -10.64
C ASN A 84 -17.87 16.76 -11.19
N LYS A 85 -18.09 16.24 -12.40
CA LYS A 85 -17.07 15.69 -13.30
C LYS A 85 -16.32 16.90 -13.89
N CYS A 86 -15.03 17.07 -13.60
CA CYS A 86 -14.20 18.17 -14.13
C CYS A 86 -12.72 17.69 -14.12
N THR A 87 -12.17 17.22 -15.23
CA THR A 87 -11.34 17.95 -16.22
C THR A 87 -10.20 18.74 -15.57
N THR A 88 -8.97 18.25 -15.80
CA THR A 88 -7.66 18.91 -15.53
C THR A 88 -7.58 19.60 -14.18
N ASP A 89 -7.14 18.83 -13.19
CA ASP A 89 -6.88 19.24 -11.81
C ASP A 89 -5.86 20.39 -11.78
N ASP A 90 -6.35 21.62 -11.61
CA ASP A 90 -5.59 22.86 -11.34
C ASP A 90 -5.14 22.94 -9.86
N ARG A 91 -5.31 21.83 -9.13
CA ARG A 91 -4.85 21.67 -7.76
C ARG A 91 -3.34 21.51 -7.74
N SER A 92 -2.69 22.16 -6.76
CA SER A 92 -1.28 21.91 -6.44
C SER A 92 -1.09 20.49 -5.88
N PRO A 93 0.04 19.83 -6.17
CA PRO A 93 0.36 18.55 -5.52
C PRO A 93 0.36 18.71 -4.00
N ASP A 94 -0.09 17.69 -3.28
CA ASP A 94 -0.06 17.72 -1.81
C ASP A 94 1.38 17.55 -1.30
N TYR A 95 2.19 16.77 -2.01
CA TYR A 95 3.63 16.65 -1.81
C TYR A 95 4.32 16.06 -3.06
N SER A 96 5.65 16.06 -3.08
CA SER A 96 6.45 15.48 -4.16
C SER A 96 7.60 14.64 -3.58
N VAL A 97 7.92 13.53 -4.25
CA VAL A 97 9.05 12.66 -3.88
C VAL A 97 9.95 12.43 -5.09
N GLU A 98 11.27 12.37 -4.88
CA GLU A 98 12.24 12.18 -5.96
C GLU A 98 12.86 10.79 -5.94
N HIS A 99 12.82 10.12 -7.09
CA HIS A 99 13.36 8.77 -7.24
C HIS A 99 14.22 8.63 -8.49
N ARG A 100 15.33 7.90 -8.35
CA ARG A 100 16.10 7.43 -9.52
C ARG A 100 15.36 6.31 -10.21
N TYR A 101 15.58 6.12 -11.52
CA TYR A 101 15.01 4.97 -12.26
C TYR A 101 15.31 3.62 -11.60
N SER A 102 16.46 3.46 -10.96
CA SER A 102 16.80 2.25 -10.19
C SER A 102 15.84 1.96 -9.05
N ALA A 103 15.34 2.99 -8.36
CA ALA A 103 14.39 2.82 -7.26
C ALA A 103 13.05 2.25 -7.75
N PHE A 104 12.56 2.72 -8.90
CA PHE A 104 11.36 2.13 -9.55
C PHE A 104 11.56 0.66 -9.93
N ARG A 105 12.77 0.28 -10.37
CA ARG A 105 13.09 -1.12 -10.65
C ARG A 105 13.08 -1.96 -9.39
N THR A 106 13.72 -1.48 -8.32
CA THR A 106 13.70 -2.14 -7.02
C THR A 106 12.26 -2.30 -6.49
N LEU A 107 11.44 -1.25 -6.57
CA LEU A 107 10.02 -1.31 -6.18
C LEU A 107 9.28 -2.41 -6.96
N ARG A 108 9.41 -2.42 -8.28
CA ARG A 108 8.80 -3.43 -9.16
C ARG A 108 9.25 -4.85 -8.80
N GLU A 109 10.54 -5.04 -8.57
CA GLU A 109 11.13 -6.32 -8.18
C GLU A 109 10.60 -6.80 -6.82
N CYS A 110 10.61 -5.93 -5.80
CA CYS A 110 10.08 -6.21 -4.46
C CYS A 110 8.59 -6.58 -4.50
N ILE A 111 7.77 -5.84 -5.25
CA ILE A 111 6.34 -6.15 -5.39
C ILE A 111 6.15 -7.48 -6.15
N SER A 112 6.92 -7.72 -7.22
CA SER A 112 6.88 -8.98 -7.96
C SER A 112 7.19 -10.17 -7.06
N GLU A 113 8.18 -10.06 -6.17
CA GLU A 113 8.49 -11.11 -5.20
C GLU A 113 7.41 -11.25 -4.12
N ALA A 114 6.82 -10.14 -3.64
CA ALA A 114 5.73 -10.18 -2.67
C ALA A 114 4.47 -10.90 -3.19
N VAL A 115 4.15 -10.74 -4.48
CA VAL A 115 3.01 -11.40 -5.13
C VAL A 115 3.37 -12.70 -5.84
N LYS A 116 4.64 -13.11 -5.77
CA LYS A 116 5.11 -14.35 -6.36
C LYS A 116 4.35 -15.52 -5.76
N ILE A 117 4.02 -16.47 -6.62
CA ILE A 117 3.35 -17.70 -6.25
C ILE A 117 4.32 -18.48 -5.35
N PRO A 118 4.02 -18.68 -4.04
CA PRO A 118 4.77 -19.65 -3.26
C PRO A 118 4.58 -21.02 -3.89
N LYS A 119 5.39 -22.00 -3.51
CA LYS A 119 5.22 -23.39 -3.99
C LYS A 119 3.83 -23.98 -3.72
N ASP A 120 3.01 -23.34 -2.89
CA ASP A 120 1.56 -23.54 -2.85
C ASP A 120 0.88 -23.06 -4.14
N LYS A 121 0.66 -24.04 -5.02
CA LYS A 121 0.18 -23.86 -6.41
C LYS A 121 -1.22 -23.22 -6.51
N SER A 122 -1.94 -23.04 -5.40
CA SER A 122 -3.34 -22.61 -5.36
C SER A 122 -3.57 -21.15 -4.96
N HIS A 123 -2.64 -20.41 -4.33
CA HIS A 123 -3.02 -19.07 -3.88
C HIS A 123 -3.08 -18.05 -5.02
N ALA A 124 -2.05 -17.97 -5.86
CA ALA A 124 -1.97 -16.91 -6.87
C ALA A 124 -2.87 -17.12 -8.10
N ARG A 125 -3.32 -18.35 -8.36
CA ARG A 125 -4.34 -18.63 -9.40
C ARG A 125 -5.74 -18.20 -8.98
N TRP A 126 -6.01 -18.18 -7.68
CA TRP A 126 -7.36 -17.99 -7.14
C TRP A 126 -7.52 -16.69 -6.36
N CYS A 127 -6.42 -15.96 -6.09
CA CYS A 127 -6.45 -14.66 -5.44
C CYS A 127 -6.53 -13.53 -6.49
N PRO A 128 -7.68 -12.83 -6.61
CA PRO A 128 -7.84 -11.76 -7.60
C PRO A 128 -6.88 -10.59 -7.37
N TYR A 129 -6.52 -10.32 -6.11
CA TYR A 129 -5.55 -9.29 -5.76
C TYR A 129 -4.15 -9.62 -6.32
N CYS A 130 -3.64 -10.80 -6.02
CA CYS A 130 -2.31 -11.20 -6.47
C CYS A 130 -2.21 -11.31 -7.99
N SER A 131 -3.25 -11.83 -8.66
CA SER A 131 -3.25 -11.92 -10.13
C SER A 131 -3.15 -10.54 -10.77
N ARG A 132 -4.01 -9.61 -10.34
CA ARG A 132 -4.06 -8.23 -10.86
C ARG A 132 -2.73 -7.49 -10.66
N VAL A 133 -2.15 -7.55 -9.47
CA VAL A 133 -0.86 -6.89 -9.19
C VAL A 133 0.26 -7.55 -9.99
N ARG A 134 0.29 -8.89 -10.06
CA ARG A 134 1.31 -9.66 -10.80
C ARG A 134 1.29 -9.36 -12.30
N GLU A 135 0.11 -9.37 -12.91
CA GLU A 135 -0.08 -9.04 -14.33
C GLU A 135 0.46 -7.64 -14.63
N LEU A 136 0.17 -6.67 -13.77
CA LEU A 136 0.67 -5.31 -13.96
C LEU A 136 2.20 -5.22 -13.86
N VAL A 137 2.81 -5.79 -12.82
CA VAL A 137 4.28 -5.72 -12.67
C VAL A 137 5.03 -6.49 -13.75
N HIS A 138 4.40 -7.48 -14.40
CA HIS A 138 4.99 -8.22 -15.53
C HIS A 138 4.61 -7.64 -16.89
N SER A 139 3.72 -6.64 -16.95
CA SER A 139 3.30 -6.00 -18.18
C SER A 139 4.42 -5.19 -18.85
N SER A 140 4.23 -4.88 -20.14
CA SER A 140 5.08 -3.99 -20.92
C SER A 140 4.88 -2.51 -20.57
N VAL A 141 4.03 -2.14 -19.62
CA VAL A 141 3.85 -0.75 -19.20
C VAL A 141 5.15 -0.18 -18.65
N PHE A 142 5.85 -0.96 -17.82
CA PHE A 142 7.10 -0.54 -17.19
C PHE A 142 8.21 -0.31 -18.23
N PRO A 143 8.90 0.85 -18.23
CA PRO A 143 9.89 1.17 -19.25
C PRO A 143 11.10 0.25 -19.16
N PRO A 144 11.64 -0.26 -20.28
CA PRO A 144 12.77 -1.17 -20.29
C PRO A 144 14.06 -0.45 -19.86
N ARG A 145 15.02 -1.25 -19.41
CA ARG A 145 16.40 -0.79 -19.28
C ARG A 145 16.97 -0.65 -20.69
N PHE A 146 16.98 0.57 -21.21
CA PHE A 146 17.76 0.88 -22.40
C PHE A 146 19.23 0.48 -22.14
N PRO A 147 19.94 -0.09 -23.12
CA PRO A 147 21.30 -0.58 -22.93
C PRO A 147 22.17 0.55 -22.35
N SER A 148 22.87 0.27 -21.25
CA SER A 148 23.75 1.23 -20.57
C SER A 148 24.98 1.64 -21.38
N ASN A 149 25.10 1.13 -22.60
CA ASN A 149 26.34 1.14 -23.39
C ASN A 149 26.17 1.84 -24.75
N SER A 150 25.02 2.51 -25.00
CA SER A 150 24.82 3.21 -26.27
C SER A 150 25.55 4.55 -26.25
N ILE A 151 26.78 4.50 -26.74
CA ILE A 151 27.44 5.49 -27.61
C ILE A 151 26.49 6.66 -27.94
N THR A 152 26.88 7.84 -27.46
CA THR A 152 26.44 9.16 -27.91
C THR A 152 24.98 9.19 -28.35
N ILE A 153 24.08 8.98 -27.39
CA ILE A 153 22.68 9.33 -27.60
C ILE A 153 22.67 10.82 -27.93
N ALA A 154 22.46 11.17 -29.20
CA ALA A 154 22.29 12.56 -29.61
C ALA A 154 21.30 13.22 -28.65
N THR A 155 21.54 14.47 -28.23
CA THR A 155 20.75 15.14 -27.17
C THR A 155 19.23 14.97 -27.37
N GLY A 156 18.75 15.01 -28.61
CA GLY A 156 17.34 14.76 -28.94
C GLY A 156 16.83 13.33 -28.66
N LEU A 157 17.67 12.31 -28.83
CA LEU A 157 17.33 10.93 -28.45
C LEU A 157 17.36 10.75 -26.93
N HIS A 158 18.22 11.48 -26.20
CA HIS A 158 18.28 11.43 -24.74
C HIS A 158 17.01 12.04 -24.15
N ASP A 159 16.63 13.22 -24.61
CA ASP A 159 15.41 13.91 -24.20
C ASP A 159 14.15 13.09 -24.53
N TYR A 160 14.13 12.41 -25.69
CA TYR A 160 13.06 11.50 -26.04
C TYR A 160 12.98 10.31 -25.07
N LEU A 161 14.11 9.70 -24.74
CA LEU A 161 14.16 8.55 -23.81
C LEU A 161 13.74 8.95 -22.40
N VAL A 162 14.18 10.12 -21.92
CA VAL A 162 13.77 10.66 -20.62
C VAL A 162 12.27 10.89 -20.60
N ARG A 163 11.70 11.57 -21.60
CA ARG A 163 10.25 11.82 -21.69
C ARG A 163 9.41 10.55 -21.82
N ASN A 164 9.86 9.60 -22.65
CA ASN A 164 9.18 8.32 -22.79
C ASN A 164 9.21 7.53 -21.47
N ARG A 165 10.34 7.56 -20.75
CA ARG A 165 10.46 6.90 -19.44
C ARG A 165 9.59 7.59 -18.39
N GLU A 166 9.58 8.92 -18.36
CA GLU A 166 8.73 9.74 -17.49
C GLU A 166 7.25 9.35 -17.64
N HIS A 167 6.73 9.40 -18.87
CA HIS A 167 5.34 9.05 -19.17
C HIS A 167 5.00 7.60 -18.77
N ARG A 168 5.89 6.65 -19.07
CA ARG A 168 5.66 5.23 -18.76
C ARG A 168 5.75 4.91 -17.27
N LEU A 169 6.63 5.60 -16.53
CA LEU A 169 6.70 5.48 -15.08
C LEU A 169 5.45 6.07 -14.43
N GLU A 170 4.96 7.22 -14.89
CA GLU A 170 3.70 7.81 -14.44
C GLU A 170 2.53 6.83 -14.63
N MET A 171 2.39 6.31 -15.85
CA MET A 171 1.34 5.35 -16.19
C MET A 171 1.44 4.09 -15.34
N PHE A 172 2.66 3.56 -15.15
CA PHE A 172 2.91 2.41 -14.30
C PHE A 172 2.46 2.66 -12.86
N MET A 173 2.87 3.77 -12.25
CA MET A 173 2.55 4.09 -10.86
C MET A 173 1.05 4.28 -10.64
N ASN A 174 0.36 4.97 -11.54
CA ASN A 174 -1.09 5.15 -11.45
C ASN A 174 -1.86 3.83 -11.61
N LEU A 175 -1.44 2.97 -12.53
CA LEU A 175 -2.02 1.63 -12.66
C LEU A 175 -1.74 0.78 -11.42
N LEU A 176 -0.56 0.94 -10.82
CA LEU A 176 -0.14 0.17 -9.64
C LEU A 176 -0.91 0.58 -8.40
N LEU A 177 -1.13 1.87 -8.18
CA LEU A 177 -2.01 2.38 -7.12
C LEU A 177 -3.43 1.80 -7.26
N ARG A 178 -4.00 1.79 -8.47
CA ARG A 178 -5.32 1.18 -8.73
C ARG A 178 -5.32 -0.34 -8.56
N ALA A 179 -4.24 -1.02 -8.93
CA ALA A 179 -4.10 -2.47 -8.78
C ALA A 179 -3.90 -2.87 -7.31
N ALA A 180 -3.25 -2.01 -6.52
CA ALA A 180 -2.96 -2.25 -5.12
C ALA A 180 -4.10 -1.82 -4.18
N GLU A 181 -5.07 -1.03 -4.66
CA GLU A 181 -6.23 -0.61 -3.88
C GLU A 181 -6.94 -1.79 -3.22
N ASP A 182 -7.20 -1.65 -1.92
CA ASP A 182 -7.94 -2.65 -1.16
C ASP A 182 -9.41 -2.63 -1.56
N ILE A 183 -9.87 -3.66 -2.26
CA ILE A 183 -11.29 -3.84 -2.57
C ILE A 183 -11.98 -4.81 -1.61
N SER A 184 -11.25 -5.39 -0.64
CA SER A 184 -11.76 -6.45 0.23
C SER A 184 -12.97 -5.99 1.04
N TYR A 185 -12.96 -4.74 1.51
CA TYR A 185 -14.07 -4.11 2.22
C TYR A 185 -15.38 -4.05 1.41
N ARG A 186 -15.31 -4.04 0.07
CA ARG A 186 -16.51 -4.08 -0.80
C ARG A 186 -17.05 -5.50 -0.98
N SER A 187 -16.21 -6.51 -0.80
CA SER A 187 -16.54 -7.91 -1.05
C SER A 187 -16.85 -8.72 0.22
N GLY A 188 -16.61 -8.15 1.42
CA GLY A 188 -16.78 -8.86 2.70
C GLY A 188 -15.75 -9.97 2.94
N CYS A 189 -14.84 -10.21 1.98
CA CYS A 189 -13.77 -11.18 2.11
C CYS A 189 -12.61 -10.62 2.94
N THR A 190 -11.91 -11.50 3.65
CA THR A 190 -10.63 -11.14 4.28
C THR A 190 -9.61 -10.78 3.19
N PRO A 191 -8.97 -9.60 3.24
CA PRO A 191 -7.95 -9.23 2.27
C PRO A 191 -6.78 -10.22 2.31
N CYS A 192 -6.19 -10.47 1.15
CA CYS A 192 -4.97 -11.26 1.04
C CYS A 192 -3.86 -10.64 1.89
N GLY A 193 -3.14 -11.42 2.72
CA GLY A 193 -2.05 -10.88 3.56
C GLY A 193 -0.92 -10.19 2.78
N ARG A 194 -0.76 -10.48 1.48
CA ARG A 194 0.19 -9.78 0.60
C ARG A 194 -0.19 -8.35 0.31
N PHE A 195 -1.46 -8.00 0.49
CA PHE A 195 -1.92 -6.61 0.40
C PHE A 195 -1.12 -5.71 1.33
N GLU A 196 -0.92 -6.12 2.59
CA GLU A 196 -0.18 -5.32 3.57
C GLU A 196 1.26 -5.08 3.12
N ILE A 197 1.91 -6.10 2.56
CA ILE A 197 3.29 -6.02 2.08
C ILE A 197 3.38 -5.05 0.89
N VAL A 198 2.52 -5.21 -0.11
CA VAL A 198 2.52 -4.35 -1.31
C VAL A 198 2.16 -2.91 -0.96
N SER A 199 1.16 -2.71 -0.11
CA SER A 199 0.74 -1.38 0.33
C SER A 199 1.80 -0.69 1.17
N LYS A 200 2.54 -1.44 2.01
CA LYS A 200 3.70 -0.90 2.72
C LYS A 200 4.80 -0.50 1.74
N LEU A 201 5.17 -1.34 0.78
CA LEU A 201 6.19 -1.01 -0.23
C LEU A 201 5.82 0.25 -1.03
N LEU A 202 4.55 0.41 -1.38
CA LEU A 202 4.07 1.60 -2.08
C LEU A 202 4.06 2.84 -1.18
N ASN A 203 3.56 2.71 0.03
CA ASN A 203 3.58 3.81 1.00
C ASN A 203 5.01 4.23 1.30
N ASP A 204 5.95 3.31 1.51
CA ASP A 204 7.36 3.64 1.77
C ASP A 204 8.04 4.29 0.55
N PHE A 205 7.61 3.93 -0.67
CA PHE A 205 8.11 4.55 -1.90
C PHE A 205 7.53 5.95 -2.11
N LEU A 206 6.28 6.18 -1.70
CA LEU A 206 5.58 7.45 -1.85
C LEU A 206 5.76 8.36 -0.62
N ALA A 207 6.15 7.81 0.51
CA ALA A 207 6.50 8.54 1.72
C ALA A 207 7.96 8.96 1.63
N ASP A 208 8.14 10.27 1.73
CA ASP A 208 9.36 11.07 1.66
C ASP A 208 10.69 10.35 2.05
N GLN A 209 11.66 10.38 1.13
CA GLN A 209 13.07 10.45 1.49
C GLN A 209 13.52 11.90 1.32
N HIS A 210 13.62 12.58 2.47
CA HIS A 210 14.36 13.83 2.71
C HIS A 210 14.97 14.48 1.47
N LEU A 211 14.27 15.49 0.93
CA LEU A 211 14.82 16.80 0.58
C LEU A 211 13.64 17.74 0.37
N GLN A 212 13.09 18.22 1.49
CA GLN A 212 12.43 19.52 1.52
C GLN A 212 13.43 20.56 1.01
N HIS A 213 13.46 20.79 -0.30
CA HIS A 213 13.87 22.08 -0.81
C HIS A 213 12.66 23.00 -0.66
N PRO A 214 12.75 24.05 0.18
CA PRO A 214 11.74 25.08 0.16
C PRO A 214 11.66 25.58 -1.28
N LEU A 215 10.45 25.58 -1.84
CA LEU A 215 10.16 26.38 -3.03
C LEU A 215 10.35 27.84 -2.58
N SER A 216 11.57 28.35 -2.75
CA SER A 216 11.88 29.75 -2.53
C SER A 216 11.24 30.57 -3.63
N VAL A 217 10.28 31.40 -3.24
CA VAL A 217 9.76 32.54 -4.01
C VAL A 217 10.86 33.58 -4.20
#